data_AF-A0A919RL31-F1
#
_entry.id   AF-A0A919RL31-F1
#
_cell.length_a   1.000
_cell.length_b   1.000
_cell.length_c   1.000
_cell.angle_alpha   90.00
_cell.angle_beta   90.00
_cell.angle_gamma   90.00
#
_symmetry.space_group_name_H-M   'P 1'
#
loop_
_entity.id
_entity.type
_entity.pdbx_description
1 polymer ?
#
loop_
_entity_poly.entity_id
_entity_poly.type
_entity_poly.pdbx_seq_one_letter_code
_entity_poly.pdbx_strand_id
1 'polypeptide(L)'
;MQPVASNAADRTALRRGLERHCHWACAGILSYMSHDDLIERIRRRAWDPARRHDLVYVPLDWLKREYGESIESRIHHTLQPLRENGSVTQLSFDDPIPDHLIEAALESGATEAVKYFSNVAHEPPYPPISHADLLACEERIGHELPELLRRVYTEVSNGGFGPGYDLLHFPVKDDPVPHRHGYPDAVEIFEQDPVVSEALGFPLVGAGCTVYWYMSLTQPGNPVYLWDGAGWDFPEEQSPEVGIAITVPSLADWFDDWVNGHDWYTQLRDDTTAKPSTSLEGDALDEPPF
;
A
#
# COMPACT_ATOMS: atom_id res chain seq x y z
N MET A 1 -19.41 -76.00 -17.34
CA MET A 1 -19.42 -75.33 -18.65
C MET A 1 -19.14 -73.84 -18.43
N GLN A 2 -17.98 -73.38 -18.87
CA GLN A 2 -17.64 -71.98 -19.21
C GLN A 2 -18.62 -71.42 -20.28
N PRO A 3 -18.56 -70.13 -20.71
CA PRO A 3 -18.19 -68.89 -20.00
C PRO A 3 -19.04 -67.64 -20.38
N VAL A 4 -18.85 -66.56 -19.59
CA VAL A 4 -18.64 -65.13 -19.93
C VAL A 4 -19.42 -64.48 -21.09
N ALA A 5 -20.14 -63.39 -20.77
CA ALA A 5 -20.08 -62.13 -21.52
C ALA A 5 -20.12 -60.94 -20.55
N SER A 6 -18.94 -60.40 -20.25
CA SER A 6 -18.73 -59.15 -19.54
C SER A 6 -19.13 -57.98 -20.46
N ASN A 7 -20.09 -57.16 -20.01
CA ASN A 7 -20.53 -55.97 -20.74
C ASN A 7 -19.46 -54.87 -20.61
N ALA A 8 -18.66 -54.72 -21.65
CA ALA A 8 -17.62 -53.71 -21.83
C ALA A 8 -18.16 -52.27 -22.07
N ALA A 9 -19.48 -52.05 -21.98
CA ALA A 9 -20.08 -50.75 -22.26
C ALA A 9 -20.05 -49.78 -21.07
N ASP A 10 -20.03 -50.28 -19.83
CA ASP A 10 -20.28 -49.43 -18.65
C ASP A 10 -19.02 -48.84 -18.01
N ARG A 11 -17.84 -49.35 -18.37
CA ARG A 11 -16.54 -48.78 -17.95
C ARG A 11 -16.04 -47.66 -18.87
N THR A 12 -16.73 -47.39 -19.97
CA THR A 12 -16.35 -46.36 -20.94
C THR A 12 -17.05 -45.02 -20.66
N ALA A 13 -18.17 -45.02 -19.92
CA ALA A 13 -18.86 -43.79 -19.52
C ALA A 13 -18.21 -43.11 -18.30
N LEU A 14 -17.68 -43.90 -17.35
CA LEU A 14 -16.93 -43.38 -16.19
C LEU A 14 -15.50 -42.93 -16.52
N ARG A 15 -14.92 -43.35 -17.66
CA ARG A 15 -13.64 -42.82 -18.17
C ARG A 15 -13.78 -41.54 -19.00
N ARG A 16 -14.94 -41.29 -19.62
CA ARG A 16 -15.20 -40.03 -20.37
C ARG A 16 -15.71 -38.86 -19.51
N GLY A 17 -15.94 -39.10 -18.21
CA GLY A 17 -16.22 -38.06 -17.22
C GLY A 17 -14.98 -37.51 -16.51
N LEU A 18 -13.92 -38.33 -16.40
CA LEU A 18 -12.64 -37.92 -15.78
C LEU A 18 -11.65 -37.28 -16.77
N GLU A 19 -11.83 -37.46 -18.09
CA GLU A 19 -10.94 -36.88 -19.11
C GLU A 19 -11.33 -35.45 -19.53
N ARG A 20 -12.37 -34.86 -18.95
CA ARG A 20 -12.77 -33.45 -19.17
C ARG A 20 -12.43 -32.49 -18.02
N HIS A 21 -11.73 -32.98 -16.99
CA HIS A 21 -11.23 -32.19 -15.86
C HIS A 21 -9.69 -32.09 -15.83
N CYS A 22 -9.01 -32.40 -16.94
CA CYS A 22 -7.55 -32.28 -17.08
C CYS A 22 -7.12 -31.35 -18.22
N HIS A 23 -7.97 -30.39 -18.62
CA HIS A 23 -7.62 -29.37 -19.63
C HIS A 23 -7.35 -27.98 -19.05
N TRP A 24 -7.37 -27.81 -17.73
CA TRP A 24 -6.88 -26.59 -17.04
C TRP A 24 -5.42 -26.70 -16.57
N ALA A 25 -4.70 -27.77 -16.94
CA ALA A 25 -3.32 -28.00 -16.53
C ALA A 25 -2.26 -27.55 -17.55
N CYS A 26 -2.62 -26.92 -18.68
CA CYS A 26 -1.64 -26.51 -19.71
C CYS A 26 -1.82 -25.08 -20.25
N ALA A 27 -2.30 -24.16 -19.41
CA ALA A 27 -2.11 -22.72 -19.62
C ALA A 27 -1.30 -22.11 -18.46
N GLY A 28 -0.29 -22.85 -18.00
CA GLY A 28 0.78 -22.33 -17.15
C GLY A 28 1.73 -21.45 -17.97
N ILE A 29 1.24 -20.29 -18.38
CA ILE A 29 2.08 -19.10 -18.47
C ILE A 29 1.61 -18.20 -17.33
N LEU A 30 1.72 -18.70 -16.09
CA LEU A 30 2.03 -17.81 -14.99
C LEU A 30 3.45 -17.37 -15.31
N SER A 31 3.58 -16.22 -15.96
CA SER A 31 4.82 -15.46 -15.97
C SER A 31 5.14 -15.24 -14.51
N TYR A 32 5.93 -16.15 -13.93
CA TYR A 32 6.62 -15.93 -12.68
C TYR A 32 7.51 -14.74 -12.99
N MET A 33 7.02 -13.52 -12.76
CA MET A 33 7.88 -12.36 -12.79
C MET A 33 9.02 -12.68 -11.85
N SER A 34 10.24 -12.73 -12.38
CA SER A 34 11.39 -12.87 -11.50
C SER A 34 11.34 -11.70 -10.53
N HIS A 35 11.58 -11.96 -9.25
CA HIS A 35 11.76 -10.88 -8.28
C HIS A 35 12.82 -9.87 -8.77
N ASP A 36 13.75 -10.27 -9.65
CA ASP A 36 14.70 -9.34 -10.28
C ASP A 36 14.03 -8.28 -11.17
N ASP A 37 13.05 -8.67 -11.98
CA ASP A 37 12.33 -7.72 -12.85
C ASP A 37 11.47 -6.78 -12.01
N LEU A 38 10.79 -7.33 -11.00
CA LEU A 38 10.00 -6.53 -10.07
C LEU A 38 10.88 -5.56 -9.29
N ILE A 39 12.01 -5.99 -8.73
CA ILE A 39 12.96 -5.12 -8.01
C ILE A 39 13.48 -4.00 -8.92
N GLU A 40 13.81 -4.29 -10.17
CA GLU A 40 14.27 -3.27 -11.11
C GLU A 40 13.15 -2.26 -11.45
N ARG A 41 11.90 -2.71 -11.58
CA ARG A 41 10.74 -1.82 -11.79
C ARG A 41 10.46 -0.96 -10.55
N ILE A 42 10.51 -1.56 -9.35
CA ILE A 42 10.41 -0.83 -8.08
C ILE A 42 11.51 0.22 -8.01
N ARG A 43 12.77 -0.15 -8.29
CA ARG A 43 13.92 0.76 -8.31
C ARG A 43 13.71 1.95 -9.24
N ARG A 44 13.33 1.70 -10.49
CA ARG A 44 13.10 2.77 -11.48
C ARG A 44 12.04 3.76 -11.01
N ARG A 45 10.94 3.27 -10.43
CA ARG A 45 9.88 4.13 -9.91
C ARG A 45 10.32 4.86 -8.64
N ALA A 46 10.91 4.15 -7.69
CA ALA A 46 11.35 4.69 -6.40
C ALA A 46 12.44 5.77 -6.55
N TRP A 47 13.31 5.65 -7.55
CA TRP A 47 14.40 6.59 -7.76
C TRP A 47 13.97 7.82 -8.56
N ASP A 48 12.89 7.76 -9.33
CA ASP A 48 12.34 8.90 -10.09
C ASP A 48 11.53 9.83 -9.15
N PRO A 49 11.98 11.08 -8.87
CA PRO A 49 11.25 12.02 -8.01
C PRO A 49 9.85 12.36 -8.50
N ALA A 50 9.59 12.25 -9.81
CA ALA A 50 8.26 12.48 -10.36
C ALA A 50 7.33 11.27 -10.21
N ARG A 51 7.82 10.10 -9.76
CA ARG A 51 7.05 8.85 -9.76
C ARG A 51 7.10 8.03 -8.46
N ARG A 52 8.04 8.32 -7.56
CA ARG A 52 8.29 7.52 -6.36
C ARG A 52 7.15 7.54 -5.32
N HIS A 53 6.15 8.38 -5.54
CA HIS A 53 4.91 8.52 -4.78
C HIS A 53 3.70 8.49 -5.72
N ASP A 54 2.52 8.21 -5.18
CA ASP A 54 1.26 8.29 -5.94
C ASP A 54 0.87 9.74 -6.24
N LEU A 55 1.22 10.65 -5.33
CA LEU A 55 1.13 12.10 -5.51
C LEU A 55 2.50 12.74 -5.32
N VAL A 56 2.86 13.65 -6.21
CA VAL A 56 4.12 14.37 -6.19
C VAL A 56 3.88 15.86 -6.03
N TYR A 57 4.71 16.49 -5.21
CA TYR A 57 4.55 17.88 -4.81
C TYR A 57 5.49 18.78 -5.61
N VAL A 58 4.90 19.80 -6.25
CA VAL A 58 5.63 20.81 -7.02
C VAL A 58 5.21 22.21 -6.53
N PRO A 59 6.14 23.18 -6.43
CA PRO A 59 5.78 24.54 -6.03
C PRO A 59 4.70 25.15 -6.94
N LEU A 60 3.63 25.67 -6.34
CA LEU A 60 2.48 26.20 -7.07
C LEU A 60 2.87 27.41 -7.93
N ASP A 61 3.75 28.28 -7.43
CA ASP A 61 4.25 29.43 -8.17
C ASP A 61 5.00 29.02 -9.45
N TRP A 62 5.75 27.91 -9.39
CA TRP A 62 6.43 27.37 -10.56
C TRP A 62 5.44 26.87 -11.59
N LEU A 63 4.41 26.13 -11.16
CA LEU A 63 3.36 25.63 -12.02
C LEU A 63 2.61 26.76 -12.72
N LYS A 64 2.17 27.78 -11.98
CA LYS A 64 1.46 28.94 -12.54
C LYS A 64 2.33 29.75 -13.50
N ARG A 65 3.62 29.90 -13.21
CA ARG A 65 4.55 30.59 -14.10
C ARG A 65 4.76 29.84 -15.42
N GLU A 66 4.82 28.52 -15.38
CA GLU A 66 5.11 27.69 -16.56
C GLU A 66 3.86 27.39 -17.41
N TYR A 67 2.71 27.19 -16.76
CA TYR A 67 1.48 26.70 -17.40
C TYR A 67 0.30 27.68 -17.31
N GLY A 68 0.42 28.76 -16.55
CA GLY A 68 -0.68 29.69 -16.26
C GLY A 68 -1.66 29.15 -15.23
N GLU A 69 -2.73 29.90 -14.96
CA GLU A 69 -3.76 29.55 -13.95
C GLU A 69 -4.58 28.29 -14.32
N SER A 70 -4.53 27.83 -15.58
CA SER A 70 -5.27 26.64 -16.01
C SER A 70 -4.80 25.34 -15.33
N ILE A 71 -3.58 25.35 -14.78
CA ILE A 71 -2.99 24.20 -14.09
C ILE A 71 -3.75 23.81 -12.82
N GLU A 72 -4.52 24.74 -12.21
CA GLU A 72 -5.32 24.48 -11.01
C GLU A 72 -6.31 23.33 -11.20
N SER A 73 -6.80 23.11 -12.42
CA SER A 73 -7.70 21.98 -12.74
C SER A 73 -7.04 20.60 -12.63
N ARG A 74 -5.70 20.55 -12.58
CA ARG A 74 -4.89 19.32 -12.49
C ARG A 74 -4.33 19.08 -11.08
N ILE A 75 -4.53 20.02 -10.17
CA ILE A 75 -4.03 19.94 -8.80
C ILE A 75 -5.06 19.21 -7.95
N HIS A 76 -4.64 18.12 -7.30
CA HIS A 76 -5.52 17.32 -6.43
C HIS A 76 -5.82 18.05 -5.12
N HIS A 77 -4.76 18.56 -4.49
CA HIS A 77 -4.82 19.40 -3.29
C HIS A 77 -3.52 20.19 -3.16
N THR A 78 -3.48 21.10 -2.19
CA THR A 78 -2.28 21.87 -1.87
C THR A 78 -1.87 21.62 -0.43
N LEU A 79 -0.56 21.57 -0.20
CA LEU A 79 0.05 21.56 1.13
C LEU A 79 0.65 22.92 1.42
N GLN A 80 0.56 23.29 2.69
CA GLN A 80 1.17 24.48 3.24
C GLN A 80 2.30 24.03 4.19
N PRO A 81 3.47 24.66 4.15
CA PRO A 81 4.58 24.31 5.01
C PRO A 81 4.20 24.58 6.47
N LEU A 82 4.51 23.61 7.33
CA LEU A 82 4.52 23.83 8.77
C LEU A 82 5.59 24.89 9.08
N ARG A 83 5.24 25.96 9.81
CA ARG A 83 6.23 26.97 10.22
C ARG A 83 7.34 26.30 11.05
N GLU A 84 8.59 26.77 10.89
CA GLU A 84 9.84 26.21 11.46
C GLU A 84 9.83 25.90 12.98
N ASN A 85 8.83 26.35 13.73
CA ASN A 85 8.74 26.17 15.19
C ASN A 85 7.84 24.99 15.63
N GLY A 86 7.34 24.16 14.70
CA GLY A 86 6.54 22.97 15.04
C GLY A 86 5.20 23.26 15.75
N SER A 87 4.80 24.54 15.83
CA SER A 87 3.54 24.95 16.45
C SER A 87 2.44 25.00 15.40
N VAL A 88 1.49 24.08 15.51
CA VAL A 88 0.22 24.07 14.73
C VAL A 88 -0.67 25.27 15.11
N THR A 89 -0.31 26.06 16.12
CA THR A 89 -1.14 27.18 16.57
C THR A 89 -1.14 28.35 15.58
N GLN A 90 -2.26 28.42 14.87
CA GLN A 90 -2.79 29.56 14.11
C GLN A 90 -2.01 29.93 12.84
N LEU A 91 -2.25 29.16 11.79
CA LEU A 91 -2.78 29.82 10.61
C LEU A 91 -4.18 30.33 11.00
N SER A 92 -4.38 31.64 11.07
CA SER A 92 -5.73 32.15 10.85
C SER A 92 -6.14 31.61 9.49
N PHE A 93 -7.33 31.03 9.38
CA PHE A 93 -7.90 30.62 8.09
C PHE A 93 -8.07 31.82 7.11
N ASP A 94 -7.69 33.03 7.54
CA ASP A 94 -7.98 34.32 6.90
C ASP A 94 -6.74 35.04 6.34
N ASP A 95 -5.51 34.58 6.57
CA ASP A 95 -4.31 35.22 5.99
C ASP A 95 -3.97 34.58 4.62
N PRO A 96 -3.87 35.35 3.53
CA PRO A 96 -3.51 34.80 2.22
C PRO A 96 -2.06 34.31 2.23
N ILE A 97 -1.89 33.00 2.07
CA ILE A 97 -0.56 32.38 1.97
C ILE A 97 -0.04 32.62 0.56
N PRO A 98 1.18 33.18 0.39
CA PRO A 98 1.77 33.35 -0.92
C PRO A 98 1.99 32.01 -1.65
N ASP A 99 1.65 31.94 -2.94
CA ASP A 99 1.76 30.72 -3.78
C ASP A 99 3.17 30.09 -3.78
N HIS A 100 4.23 30.87 -3.60
CA HIS A 100 5.61 30.34 -3.56
C HIS A 100 5.93 29.52 -2.31
N LEU A 101 5.05 29.56 -1.31
CA LEU A 101 5.13 28.70 -0.13
C LEU A 101 4.19 27.50 -0.27
N ILE A 102 3.36 27.41 -1.31
CA ILE A 102 2.37 26.35 -1.47
C ILE A 102 2.93 25.25 -2.35
N GLU A 103 2.81 24.02 -1.89
CA GLU A 103 3.11 22.83 -2.69
C GLU A 103 1.82 22.26 -3.27
N ALA A 104 1.79 22.02 -4.58
CA ALA A 104 0.64 21.44 -5.26
C ALA A 104 0.86 19.94 -5.52
N ALA A 105 -0.09 19.12 -5.10
CA ALA A 105 -0.11 17.69 -5.40
C ALA A 105 -0.57 17.45 -6.84
N LEU A 106 0.29 16.80 -7.62
CA LEU A 106 0.02 16.30 -8.95
C LEU A 106 0.06 14.76 -8.94
N GLU A 107 -0.65 14.14 -9.88
CA GLU A 107 -0.58 12.71 -10.12
C GLU A 107 0.87 12.26 -10.45
N SER A 108 1.24 11.08 -9.95
CA SER A 108 2.51 10.42 -10.26
C SER A 108 2.79 10.39 -11.77
N GLY A 109 3.94 10.93 -12.18
CA GLY A 109 4.36 10.95 -13.57
C GLY A 109 3.61 11.96 -14.46
N ALA A 110 2.82 12.88 -13.88
CA ALA A 110 2.23 14.00 -14.61
C ALA A 110 3.30 14.76 -15.40
N THR A 111 2.94 15.25 -16.59
CA THR A 111 3.90 15.89 -17.53
C THR A 111 4.62 17.08 -16.87
N GLU A 112 3.91 17.82 -16.03
CA GLU A 112 4.39 18.97 -15.27
C GLU A 112 5.40 18.57 -14.20
N ALA A 113 5.12 17.49 -13.45
CA ALA A 113 6.03 16.94 -12.46
C ALA A 113 7.29 16.39 -13.12
N VAL A 114 7.15 15.61 -14.21
CA VAL A 114 8.28 15.08 -14.99
C VAL A 114 9.16 16.22 -15.50
N LYS A 115 8.56 17.33 -15.96
CA LYS A 115 9.32 18.51 -16.39
C LYS A 115 10.05 19.16 -15.21
N TYR A 116 9.37 19.36 -14.08
CA TYR A 116 9.95 19.98 -12.90
C TYR A 116 11.17 19.20 -12.40
N PHE A 117 11.05 17.87 -12.29
CA PHE A 117 12.10 16.99 -11.78
C PHE A 117 13.10 16.52 -12.84
N SER A 118 13.02 17.00 -14.08
CA SER A 118 13.87 16.53 -15.20
C SER A 118 15.37 16.65 -14.99
N ASN A 119 15.82 17.52 -14.08
CA ASN A 119 17.24 17.72 -13.74
C ASN A 119 17.62 17.17 -12.36
N VAL A 120 16.72 16.49 -11.67
CA VAL A 120 16.98 15.89 -10.36
C VAL A 120 17.53 14.48 -10.58
N ALA A 121 18.50 14.07 -9.76
CA ALA A 121 19.12 12.75 -9.88
C ALA A 121 18.10 11.63 -9.58
N HIS A 122 18.17 10.55 -10.36
CA HIS A 122 17.38 9.35 -10.15
C HIS A 122 18.15 8.41 -9.21
N GLU A 123 18.13 8.74 -7.94
CA GLU A 123 18.88 8.07 -6.88
C GLU A 123 17.95 7.66 -5.74
N PRO A 124 18.35 6.70 -4.88
CA PRO A 124 17.49 6.25 -3.79
C PRO A 124 17.17 7.40 -2.83
N PRO A 125 15.89 7.56 -2.41
CA PRO A 125 15.51 8.63 -1.48
C PRO A 125 16.23 8.53 -0.13
N TYR A 126 16.52 7.31 0.32
CA TYR A 126 17.39 7.04 1.46
C TYR A 126 18.39 5.93 1.10
N PRO A 127 19.58 5.90 1.71
CA PRO A 127 20.52 4.80 1.53
C PRO A 127 19.83 3.46 1.82
N PRO A 128 20.00 2.44 0.95
CA PRO A 128 19.54 1.10 1.26
C PRO A 128 20.16 0.61 2.57
N ILE A 129 19.37 -0.11 3.39
CA ILE A 129 19.84 -0.61 4.67
C ILE A 129 20.92 -1.68 4.47
N SER A 130 21.90 -1.73 5.38
CA SER A 130 22.90 -2.79 5.35
C SER A 130 22.27 -4.14 5.71
N HIS A 131 22.83 -5.23 5.21
CA HIS A 131 22.37 -6.58 5.56
C HIS A 131 22.51 -6.85 7.08
N ALA A 132 23.52 -6.28 7.73
CA ALA A 132 23.75 -6.47 9.15
C ALA A 132 22.69 -5.74 10.01
N ASP A 133 22.34 -4.50 9.63
CA ASP A 133 21.30 -3.75 10.33
C ASP A 133 19.91 -4.37 10.08
N LEU A 134 19.65 -4.86 8.88
CA LEU A 134 18.42 -5.59 8.57
C LEU A 134 18.29 -6.86 9.42
N LEU A 135 19.36 -7.65 9.55
CA LEU A 135 19.37 -8.84 10.42
C LEU A 135 19.10 -8.46 11.88
N ALA A 136 19.69 -7.38 12.37
CA ALA A 136 19.41 -6.90 13.72
C ALA A 136 17.94 -6.47 13.92
N CYS A 137 17.30 -5.93 12.87
CA CYS A 137 15.86 -5.64 12.90
C CYS A 137 15.03 -6.93 12.91
N GLU A 138 15.36 -7.91 12.08
CA GLU A 138 14.69 -9.23 12.04
C GLU A 138 14.80 -9.97 13.38
N GLU A 139 15.95 -9.88 14.05
CA GLU A 139 16.15 -10.43 15.40
C GLU A 139 15.21 -9.79 16.44
N ARG A 140 14.95 -8.48 16.34
CA ARG A 140 13.98 -7.77 17.20
C ARG A 140 12.54 -8.15 16.90
N ILE A 141 12.20 -8.26 15.62
CA ILE A 141 10.87 -8.68 15.14
C ILE A 141 10.59 -10.14 15.52
N GLY A 142 11.63 -10.97 15.64
CA GLY A 142 11.51 -12.40 15.89
C GLY A 142 11.14 -13.22 14.65
N HIS A 143 11.17 -12.61 13.46
CA HIS A 143 10.87 -13.23 12.18
C HIS A 143 11.82 -12.72 11.10
N GLU A 144 12.18 -13.60 10.18
CA GLU A 144 12.81 -13.18 8.92
C GLU A 144 11.76 -12.52 8.01
N LEU A 145 12.14 -11.42 7.36
CA LEU A 145 11.28 -10.79 6.37
C LEU A 145 11.29 -11.60 5.07
N PRO A 146 10.20 -11.53 4.28
CA PRO A 146 10.16 -12.15 2.96
C PRO A 146 11.30 -11.65 2.08
N GLU A 147 11.89 -12.55 1.28
CA GLU A 147 13.05 -12.24 0.43
C GLU A 147 12.82 -11.01 -0.44
N LEU A 148 11.63 -10.87 -1.03
CA LEU A 148 11.28 -9.69 -1.82
C LEU A 148 11.41 -8.40 -1.01
N LEU A 149 10.89 -8.35 0.21
CA LEU A 149 10.97 -7.17 1.06
C LEU A 149 12.41 -6.88 1.49
N ARG A 150 13.19 -7.91 1.84
CA ARG A 150 14.62 -7.75 2.15
C ARG A 150 15.37 -7.08 1.00
N ARG A 151 15.11 -7.52 -0.24
CA ARG A 151 15.73 -6.94 -1.45
C ARG A 151 15.27 -5.52 -1.70
N VAL A 152 14.01 -5.20 -1.46
CA VAL A 152 13.52 -3.81 -1.56
C VAL A 152 14.32 -2.88 -0.63
N TYR A 153 14.47 -3.25 0.65
CA TYR A 153 15.19 -2.41 1.61
C TYR A 153 16.71 -2.35 1.39
N THR A 154 17.33 -3.42 0.90
CA THR A 154 18.79 -3.52 0.74
C THR A 154 19.30 -3.12 -0.66
N GLU A 155 18.44 -3.12 -1.68
CA GLU A 155 18.81 -2.82 -3.06
C GLU A 155 18.10 -1.59 -3.67
N VAL A 156 16.97 -1.16 -3.08
CA VAL A 156 16.20 -0.02 -3.59
C VAL A 156 16.36 1.19 -2.71
N SER A 157 15.85 1.16 -1.47
CA SER A 157 15.95 2.27 -0.50
C SER A 157 15.37 1.85 0.85
N ASN A 158 15.89 2.44 1.94
CA ASN A 158 15.33 2.26 3.28
C ASN A 158 14.10 3.16 3.53
N GLY A 159 13.01 2.93 2.78
CA GLY A 159 11.80 3.77 2.80
C GLY A 159 11.90 4.98 1.86
N GLY A 160 11.00 5.97 2.03
CA GLY A 160 11.02 7.24 1.26
C GLY A 160 10.37 7.19 -0.13
N PHE A 161 9.73 6.06 -0.46
CA PHE A 161 8.95 5.83 -1.66
C PHE A 161 7.82 4.86 -1.34
N GLY A 162 6.81 4.78 -2.21
CA GLY A 162 5.68 3.89 -2.02
C GLY A 162 4.36 4.64 -2.08
N PRO A 163 3.25 3.96 -1.78
CA PRO A 163 1.94 4.60 -1.83
C PRO A 163 1.73 5.54 -0.64
N GLY A 164 1.07 6.68 -0.86
CA GLY A 164 0.71 7.63 0.20
C GLY A 164 1.90 8.23 0.97
N TYR A 165 2.19 7.72 2.18
CA TYR A 165 3.17 8.26 3.14
C TYR A 165 4.48 7.47 3.24
N ASP A 166 4.85 6.81 2.15
CA ASP A 166 6.11 6.07 2.00
C ASP A 166 6.11 4.73 2.76
N LEU A 167 6.90 3.79 2.24
CA LEU A 167 7.36 2.66 3.03
C LEU A 167 8.06 3.16 4.28
N LEU A 168 7.65 2.60 5.41
CA LEU A 168 8.28 2.81 6.70
C LEU A 168 9.74 2.35 6.61
N HIS A 169 10.62 3.13 7.21
CA HIS A 169 12.05 2.84 7.24
C HIS A 169 12.38 1.90 8.41
N PHE A 170 13.51 1.22 8.30
CA PHE A 170 14.15 0.56 9.43
C PHE A 170 15.10 1.51 10.16
N PRO A 171 15.25 1.35 11.49
CA PRO A 171 16.24 2.10 12.24
C PRO A 171 17.66 1.70 11.81
N VAL A 172 18.53 2.69 11.59
CA VAL A 172 19.95 2.47 11.30
C VAL A 172 20.76 3.09 12.42
N LYS A 173 21.73 2.33 12.94
CA LYS A 173 22.46 2.64 14.17
C LYS A 173 23.19 3.99 14.16
N ASP A 174 23.68 4.41 12.99
CA ASP A 174 24.57 5.56 12.85
C ASP A 174 24.01 6.67 11.93
N ASP A 175 22.80 6.50 11.37
CA ASP A 175 22.17 7.47 10.46
C ASP A 175 20.63 7.37 10.54
N PRO A 176 19.98 8.14 11.43
CA PRO A 176 18.53 8.06 11.56
C PRO A 176 17.87 8.62 10.31
N VAL A 177 17.11 7.77 9.61
CA VAL A 177 16.24 8.21 8.51
C VAL A 177 15.22 9.18 9.10
N PRO A 178 15.15 10.44 8.60
CA PRO A 178 14.25 11.43 9.17
C PRO A 178 12.78 11.01 9.01
N HIS A 179 11.99 11.16 10.08
CA HIS A 179 10.55 10.92 10.06
C HIS A 179 9.85 11.98 9.20
N ARG A 180 9.76 11.77 7.87
CA ARG A 180 9.16 12.73 6.93
C ARG A 180 7.71 13.11 7.28
N HIS A 181 6.99 12.19 7.93
CA HIS A 181 5.59 12.34 8.33
C HIS A 181 5.39 12.19 9.85
N GLY A 182 6.47 12.22 10.64
CA GLY A 182 6.41 11.99 12.09
C GLY A 182 6.06 10.55 12.50
N TYR A 183 5.95 9.62 11.54
CA TYR A 183 5.73 8.20 11.84
C TYR A 183 6.98 7.58 12.47
N PRO A 184 6.83 6.77 13.52
CA PRO A 184 7.89 5.90 14.03
C PRO A 184 8.48 4.99 12.95
N ASP A 185 9.64 4.40 13.21
CA ASP A 185 10.20 3.38 12.32
C ASP A 185 9.36 2.09 12.35
N ALA A 186 9.53 1.23 11.33
CA ALA A 186 8.70 0.04 11.18
C ALA A 186 8.83 -0.95 12.35
N VAL A 187 10.00 -1.02 13.00
CA VAL A 187 10.22 -1.90 14.15
C VAL A 187 9.54 -1.34 15.39
N GLU A 188 9.59 -0.03 15.59
CA GLU A 188 8.89 0.63 16.67
C GLU A 188 7.37 0.41 16.56
N ILE A 189 6.79 0.58 15.37
CA ILE A 189 5.35 0.32 15.16
C ILE A 189 5.02 -1.17 15.43
N PHE A 190 5.87 -2.08 14.95
CA PHE A 190 5.68 -3.52 15.19
C PHE A 190 5.70 -3.88 16.68
N GLU A 191 6.59 -3.25 17.47
CA GLU A 191 6.74 -3.48 18.91
C GLU A 191 5.67 -2.77 19.76
N GLN A 192 5.11 -1.65 19.28
CA GLN A 192 4.13 -0.84 20.01
C GLN A 192 2.79 -1.54 20.23
N ASP A 193 2.33 -2.34 19.26
CA ASP A 193 1.09 -3.12 19.38
C ASP A 193 1.31 -4.59 19.03
N PRO A 194 1.77 -5.41 19.99
CA PRO A 194 2.03 -6.82 19.75
C PRO A 194 0.79 -7.62 19.32
N VAL A 195 -0.41 -7.21 19.75
CA VAL A 195 -1.66 -7.92 19.41
C VAL A 195 -1.97 -7.73 17.93
N VAL A 196 -1.83 -6.50 17.43
CA VAL A 196 -1.99 -6.20 16.00
C VAL A 196 -0.90 -6.86 15.17
N SER A 197 0.36 -6.77 15.60
CA SER A 197 1.51 -7.38 14.91
C SER A 197 1.42 -8.91 14.84
N GLU A 198 0.91 -9.57 15.88
CA GLU A 198 0.68 -11.03 15.88
C GLU A 198 -0.41 -11.43 14.87
N ALA A 199 -1.49 -10.64 14.78
CA ALA A 199 -2.62 -10.93 13.88
C ALA A 199 -2.32 -10.58 12.41
N LEU A 200 -1.72 -9.42 12.15
CA LEU A 200 -1.60 -8.85 10.81
C LEU A 200 -0.18 -8.97 10.22
N GLY A 201 0.83 -9.07 11.07
CA GLY A 201 2.25 -9.15 10.68
C GLY A 201 2.95 -7.80 10.70
N PHE A 202 3.77 -7.54 9.67
CA PHE A 202 4.73 -6.45 9.64
C PHE A 202 4.14 -5.16 9.02
N PRO A 203 4.26 -3.99 9.67
CA PRO A 203 3.78 -2.73 9.11
C PRO A 203 4.67 -2.26 7.95
N LEU A 204 4.06 -1.97 6.81
CA LEU A 204 4.74 -1.51 5.59
C LEU A 204 4.67 0.00 5.40
N VAL A 205 3.47 0.60 5.53
CA VAL A 205 3.19 2.00 5.15
C VAL A 205 2.21 2.59 6.16
N GLY A 206 2.50 3.80 6.64
CA GLY A 206 1.51 4.62 7.33
C GLY A 206 0.54 5.23 6.32
N ALA A 207 -0.76 5.21 6.60
CA ALA A 207 -1.80 5.69 5.68
C ALA A 207 -2.55 6.93 6.17
N GLY A 208 -2.02 7.61 7.19
CA GLY A 208 -2.71 8.70 7.89
C GLY A 208 -3.49 8.17 9.09
N CYS A 209 -3.63 9.00 10.13
CA CYS A 209 -4.43 8.67 11.33
C CYS A 209 -4.05 7.30 11.95
N THR A 210 -5.01 6.37 12.01
CA THR A 210 -4.91 5.00 12.54
C THR A 210 -4.78 3.95 11.45
N VAL A 211 -4.57 4.36 10.20
CA VAL A 211 -4.61 3.48 9.03
C VAL A 211 -3.19 3.07 8.65
N TYR A 212 -2.98 1.79 8.38
CA TYR A 212 -1.68 1.22 8.00
C TYR A 212 -1.85 0.10 6.99
N TRP A 213 -0.83 -0.06 6.13
CA TRP A 213 -0.65 -1.30 5.39
C TRP A 213 0.20 -2.26 6.22
N TYR A 214 -0.30 -3.47 6.45
CA TYR A 214 0.41 -4.58 7.08
C TYR A 214 0.65 -5.69 6.07
N MET A 215 1.67 -6.51 6.31
CA MET A 215 1.98 -7.70 5.52
C MET A 215 2.13 -8.90 6.44
N SER A 216 1.42 -9.98 6.13
CA SER A 216 1.55 -11.21 6.88
C SER A 216 2.96 -11.80 6.74
N LEU A 217 3.60 -12.09 7.88
CA LEU A 217 4.90 -12.77 7.94
C LEU A 217 4.78 -14.30 7.85
N THR A 218 3.57 -14.85 8.07
CA THR A 218 3.37 -16.29 8.26
C THR A 218 2.53 -16.93 7.17
N GLN A 219 1.69 -16.16 6.47
CA GLN A 219 0.83 -16.69 5.42
C GLN A 219 1.57 -16.81 4.08
N PRO A 220 1.33 -17.89 3.30
CA PRO A 220 1.93 -18.06 1.97
C PRO A 220 1.64 -16.87 1.05
N GLY A 221 2.67 -16.40 0.35
CA GLY A 221 2.56 -15.24 -0.54
C GLY A 221 2.66 -13.89 0.15
N ASN A 222 2.68 -13.85 1.48
CA ASN A 222 2.77 -12.63 2.28
C ASN A 222 1.68 -11.61 1.90
N PRO A 223 0.39 -11.97 2.06
CA PRO A 223 -0.72 -11.07 1.76
C PRO A 223 -0.57 -9.74 2.50
N VAL A 224 -1.03 -8.68 1.85
CA VAL A 224 -0.91 -7.30 2.30
C VAL A 224 -2.31 -6.77 2.62
N TYR A 225 -2.49 -6.24 3.82
CA TYR A 225 -3.75 -5.77 4.37
C TYR A 225 -3.71 -4.26 4.54
N LEU A 226 -4.74 -3.57 4.08
CA LEU A 226 -5.02 -2.25 4.59
C LEU A 226 -5.86 -2.41 5.85
N TRP A 227 -5.36 -1.88 6.95
CA TRP A 227 -6.00 -1.95 8.25
C TRP A 227 -6.27 -0.54 8.78
N ASP A 228 -7.48 -0.31 9.28
CA ASP A 228 -7.86 0.91 10.00
C ASP A 228 -8.17 0.58 11.46
N GLY A 229 -7.34 1.11 12.37
CA GLY A 229 -7.54 0.93 13.81
C GLY A 229 -8.84 1.53 14.33
N ALA A 230 -9.45 2.49 13.63
CA ALA A 230 -10.77 3.01 13.99
C ALA A 230 -11.90 1.97 13.77
N GLY A 231 -11.65 0.92 12.98
CA GLY A 231 -12.58 -0.21 12.84
C GLY A 231 -12.50 -1.23 13.98
N TRP A 232 -11.48 -1.12 14.85
CA TRP A 232 -11.23 -2.04 15.97
C TRP A 232 -11.60 -1.39 17.31
N ASP A 233 -12.89 -1.08 17.47
CA ASP A 233 -13.43 -0.32 18.61
C ASP A 233 -13.40 -1.08 19.96
N PHE A 234 -13.44 -2.42 19.94
CA PHE A 234 -13.56 -3.25 21.15
C PHE A 234 -12.43 -4.29 21.23
N PRO A 235 -11.19 -3.88 21.53
CA PRO A 235 -10.01 -4.75 21.50
C PRO A 235 -10.04 -5.90 22.52
N GLU A 236 -10.83 -5.78 23.59
CA GLU A 236 -11.03 -6.83 24.60
C GLU A 236 -11.94 -7.97 24.08
N GLU A 237 -12.73 -7.71 23.03
CA GLU A 237 -13.77 -8.64 22.54
C GLU A 237 -13.58 -9.03 21.06
N GLN A 238 -12.76 -8.28 20.33
CA GLN A 238 -12.58 -8.41 18.89
C GLN A 238 -11.11 -8.64 18.56
N SER A 239 -10.87 -9.48 17.55
CA SER A 239 -9.55 -9.60 16.95
C SER A 239 -9.22 -8.37 16.09
N PRO A 240 -7.96 -7.91 16.00
CA PRO A 240 -7.55 -6.81 15.12
C PRO A 240 -7.99 -6.96 13.66
N GLU A 241 -8.18 -8.19 13.19
CA GLU A 241 -8.57 -8.46 11.79
C GLU A 241 -9.91 -7.81 11.38
N VAL A 242 -10.77 -7.43 12.35
CA VAL A 242 -12.01 -6.68 12.05
C VAL A 242 -11.73 -5.32 11.40
N GLY A 243 -10.54 -4.74 11.62
CA GLY A 243 -10.12 -3.49 11.01
C GLY A 243 -9.58 -3.62 9.58
N ILE A 244 -9.50 -4.84 9.02
CA ILE A 244 -9.02 -5.05 7.64
C ILE A 244 -10.07 -4.54 6.65
N ALA A 245 -9.73 -3.50 5.90
CA ALA A 245 -10.57 -2.92 4.86
C ALA A 245 -10.28 -3.50 3.46
N ILE A 246 -9.00 -3.73 3.13
CA ILE A 246 -8.57 -4.25 1.83
C ILE A 246 -7.58 -5.39 2.06
N THR A 247 -7.64 -6.42 1.20
CA THR A 247 -6.67 -7.51 1.17
C THR A 247 -6.12 -7.69 -0.24
N VAL A 248 -4.80 -7.65 -0.37
CA VAL A 248 -4.07 -8.00 -1.58
C VAL A 248 -3.43 -9.37 -1.40
N PRO A 249 -3.61 -10.33 -2.33
CA PRO A 249 -3.23 -11.74 -2.10
C PRO A 249 -1.73 -11.97 -1.88
N SER A 250 -0.86 -11.10 -2.37
CA SER A 250 0.58 -11.23 -2.19
C SER A 250 1.32 -9.89 -2.16
N LEU A 251 2.47 -9.86 -1.50
CA LEU A 251 3.39 -8.72 -1.50
C LEU A 251 3.87 -8.38 -2.92
N ALA A 252 4.09 -9.39 -3.76
CA ALA A 252 4.55 -9.20 -5.12
C ALA A 252 3.48 -8.50 -5.97
N ASP A 253 2.22 -8.91 -5.86
CA ASP A 253 1.10 -8.25 -6.54
C ASP A 253 0.92 -6.82 -6.04
N TRP A 254 1.04 -6.60 -4.72
CA TRP A 254 0.94 -5.27 -4.12
C TRP A 254 1.98 -4.29 -4.68
N PHE A 255 3.23 -4.74 -4.79
CA PHE A 255 4.28 -3.94 -5.43
C PHE A 255 4.11 -3.81 -6.94
N ASP A 256 3.67 -4.86 -7.64
CA ASP A 256 3.46 -4.82 -9.10
C ASP A 256 2.41 -3.79 -9.49
N ASP A 257 1.28 -3.78 -8.78
CA ASP A 257 0.22 -2.80 -8.95
C ASP A 257 0.73 -1.38 -8.68
N TRP A 258 1.46 -1.18 -7.57
CA TRP A 258 2.05 0.13 -7.26
C TRP A 258 3.02 0.59 -8.37
N VAL A 259 3.92 -0.28 -8.86
CA VAL A 259 4.85 0.14 -9.93
C VAL A 259 4.12 0.49 -11.22
N ASN A 260 2.98 -0.16 -11.49
CA ASN A 260 2.11 0.11 -12.62
C ASN A 260 1.23 1.36 -12.47
N GLY A 261 1.30 2.05 -11.33
CA GLY A 261 0.55 3.29 -11.10
C GLY A 261 -0.82 3.08 -10.48
N HIS A 262 -1.08 1.91 -9.89
CA HIS A 262 -2.25 1.74 -9.07
C HIS A 262 -2.16 2.64 -7.83
N ASP A 263 -3.11 3.55 -7.68
CA ASP A 263 -3.27 4.36 -6.46
C ASP A 263 -4.11 3.58 -5.45
N TRP A 264 -3.42 3.00 -4.47
CA TRP A 264 -4.01 2.22 -3.39
C TRP A 264 -4.99 3.04 -2.50
N TYR A 265 -4.90 4.37 -2.50
CA TYR A 265 -5.75 5.25 -1.69
C TYR A 265 -7.03 5.71 -2.41
N THR A 266 -7.09 5.65 -3.73
CA THR A 266 -8.35 5.97 -4.43
C THR A 266 -9.45 4.96 -4.07
N GLN A 267 -9.12 3.67 -3.82
CA GLN A 267 -10.09 2.68 -3.35
C GLN A 267 -10.70 3.04 -1.98
N LEU A 268 -9.89 3.56 -1.04
CA LEU A 268 -10.37 4.03 0.26
C LEU A 268 -11.37 5.19 0.14
N ARG A 269 -11.13 6.09 -0.83
CA ARG A 269 -11.97 7.26 -1.08
C ARG A 269 -13.28 6.88 -1.77
N ASP A 270 -13.23 5.92 -2.68
CA ASP A 270 -14.44 5.47 -3.39
C ASP A 270 -15.40 4.74 -2.44
N ASP A 271 -14.89 3.89 -1.51
CA ASP A 271 -15.73 3.22 -0.51
C ASP A 271 -16.30 4.19 0.55
N THR A 272 -15.63 5.29 0.88
CA THR A 272 -16.19 6.33 1.76
C THR A 272 -17.23 7.22 1.07
N THR A 273 -17.35 7.17 -0.27
CA THR A 273 -18.45 7.82 -1.01
C THR A 273 -19.64 6.90 -1.27
N ALA A 274 -19.53 5.61 -0.96
CA ALA A 274 -20.68 4.72 -0.92
C ALA A 274 -21.59 5.15 0.24
N LYS A 275 -22.65 5.90 -0.09
CA LYS A 275 -23.71 6.28 0.85
C LYS A 275 -24.11 5.04 1.68
N PRO A 276 -24.28 5.15 3.00
CA PRO A 276 -24.90 4.08 3.77
C PRO A 276 -26.26 3.80 3.13
N SER A 277 -26.53 2.53 2.80
CA SER A 277 -27.81 2.11 2.25
C SER A 277 -28.89 2.42 3.29
N THR A 278 -29.54 3.57 3.18
CA THR A 278 -30.83 3.79 3.80
C THR A 278 -31.83 2.92 3.06
N SER A 279 -31.97 1.68 3.54
CA SER A 279 -33.04 0.76 3.19
C SER A 279 -33.53 0.10 4.47
N LEU A 280 -34.04 0.93 5.39
CA LEU A 280 -35.05 0.47 6.34
C LEU A 280 -36.41 0.66 5.67
N GLU A 281 -36.75 -0.30 4.81
CA GLU A 281 -38.13 -0.68 4.49
C GLU A 281 -38.22 -2.15 4.91
N GLY A 282 -39.07 -2.58 5.81
CA GLY A 282 -39.99 -1.93 6.73
C GLY A 282 -40.54 -3.05 7.61
N ASP A 283 -41.10 -2.70 8.76
CA ASP A 283 -42.23 -3.47 9.26
C ASP A 283 -43.12 -2.52 10.05
N ALA A 284 -44.26 -2.26 9.42
CA ALA A 284 -45.41 -1.66 10.06
C ALA A 284 -45.87 -2.61 11.18
N LEU A 285 -45.96 -2.09 12.40
CA LEU A 285 -46.92 -2.61 13.36
C LEU A 285 -47.81 -1.46 13.80
N ASP A 286 -49.05 -1.57 13.32
CA ASP A 286 -50.23 -0.88 13.77
C ASP A 286 -50.28 -0.83 15.31
N GLU A 287 -50.36 0.38 15.88
CA GLU A 287 -51.21 0.60 17.05
C GLU A 287 -52.68 0.58 16.57
N PRO A 288 -53.70 0.17 17.37
CA PRO A 288 -53.91 0.60 18.77
C PRO A 288 -54.72 -0.45 19.61
N PRO A 289 -55.52 -0.11 20.65
CA PRO A 289 -55.50 0.98 21.64
C PRO A 289 -55.45 0.48 23.11
N PHE A 290 -54.97 1.29 24.05
CA PHE A 290 -55.60 1.68 25.32
C PHE A 290 -54.67 2.57 26.15
#